data_AF-A0A927NM97-F1
#
_entry.id   AF-A0A927NM97-F1
#
_cell.length_a   1.000
_cell.length_b   1.000
_cell.length_c   1.000
_cell.angle_alpha   90.00
_cell.angle_beta   90.00
_cell.angle_gamma   90.00
#
_symmetry.space_group_name_H-M   'P 1'
#
loop_
_entity.id
_entity.type
_entity.pdbx_description
1 polymer ?
#
loop_
_entity_poly.entity_id
_entity_poly.type
_entity_poly.pdbx_seq_one_letter_code
_entity_poly.pdbx_strand_id
1 'polypeptide(L)'
;MKKITICLIFILFSVFSLSGCTHEMVSLYIYKMPNKLVYEIGEELDLKGLELRNIKTDSALIRINSNNASFSGFDSTKSGKIEITVRYGNFSSSFYVYVANKVANNSEEMKNLLENVEDNDILLLKEGDYLLDNPVEIDCSNIIIGGEGKDKTKLNTFFILGGYLNNSEINYVNGIENISFIGLTLNTKNSVKNNIIEFENKNINYKLGAINFDDITGLNVISCNFTGYSHGIIGNTASNLNITSNNFKNLLIGAIKINNSISNSSISKNIITNIGESVLFIENNKQLNIFGIYLSFNKEENSGLNIYKNSISKVALNNLNYKYLNEKPKGNFSNLNYMYNSSAIIIRSSDKNNLQTQGISIFFNSIGSSLNNILYGTTESDRINSNSVMYMAL
;
A
#
# COMPACT_ATOMS: atom_id res chain seq x y z
N MET A 1 68.79 58.98 -32.15
CA MET A 1 67.74 58.92 -31.12
C MET A 1 66.68 57.92 -31.56
N LYS A 2 66.62 56.76 -30.92
CA LYS A 2 65.55 55.76 -31.04
C LYS A 2 65.40 55.12 -29.67
N LYS A 3 64.24 55.29 -29.03
CA LYS A 3 63.70 54.43 -27.96
C LYS A 3 62.23 54.80 -27.81
N ILE A 4 61.36 53.96 -28.38
CA ILE A 4 59.94 53.90 -28.09
C ILE A 4 59.81 52.72 -27.11
N THR A 5 59.38 53.00 -25.88
CA THR A 5 59.08 51.98 -24.87
C THR A 5 57.58 51.98 -24.65
N ILE A 6 56.94 50.86 -25.00
CA ILE A 6 55.53 50.55 -24.80
C ILE A 6 55.39 50.02 -23.36
N CYS A 7 54.66 50.74 -22.50
CA CYS A 7 54.22 50.21 -21.21
C CYS A 7 52.89 49.47 -21.39
N LEU A 8 52.95 48.15 -21.20
CA LEU A 8 51.84 47.21 -21.20
C LEU A 8 50.87 47.52 -20.05
N ILE A 9 49.59 47.55 -20.38
CA ILE A 9 48.44 47.68 -19.48
C ILE A 9 48.39 46.46 -18.53
N PHE A 10 48.53 46.70 -17.22
CA PHE A 10 48.14 45.75 -16.17
C PHE A 10 46.60 45.77 -16.06
N ILE A 11 45.90 44.91 -16.81
CA ILE A 11 44.55 44.50 -16.45
C ILE A 11 44.70 43.48 -15.33
N LEU A 12 44.35 43.92 -14.13
CA LEU A 12 44.10 43.07 -12.98
C LEU A 12 42.92 42.15 -13.34
N PHE A 13 43.20 40.99 -13.93
CA PHE A 13 42.22 39.91 -14.04
C PHE A 13 41.94 39.45 -12.61
N SER A 14 40.85 39.95 -12.04
CA SER A 14 40.24 39.36 -10.86
C SER A 14 39.91 37.91 -11.22
N VAL A 15 40.64 36.98 -10.63
CA VAL A 15 40.21 35.60 -10.52
C VAL A 15 39.02 35.63 -9.56
N PHE A 16 37.83 35.94 -10.07
CA PHE A 16 36.61 35.43 -9.48
C PHE A 16 36.67 33.93 -9.72
N SER A 17 37.28 33.20 -8.78
CA SER A 17 36.85 31.84 -8.52
C SER A 17 35.36 31.97 -8.18
N LEU A 18 34.51 31.70 -9.17
CA LEU A 18 33.16 31.24 -8.91
C LEU A 18 33.36 30.00 -8.04
N SER A 19 33.34 30.18 -6.72
CA SER A 19 33.07 29.11 -5.78
C SER A 19 31.66 28.67 -6.12
N GLY A 20 31.53 27.84 -7.15
CA GLY A 20 30.31 27.11 -7.39
C GLY A 20 30.02 26.42 -6.07
N CYS A 21 28.91 26.81 -5.44
CA CYS A 21 28.41 26.14 -4.26
C CYS A 21 28.16 24.68 -4.69
N THR A 22 29.18 23.84 -4.53
CA THR A 22 29.09 22.42 -4.82
C THR A 22 28.41 21.84 -3.61
N HIS A 23 27.08 21.86 -3.66
CA HIS A 23 26.26 21.31 -2.60
C HIS A 23 26.62 19.84 -2.38
N GLU A 24 27.23 19.58 -1.24
CA GLU A 24 27.69 18.25 -0.85
C GLU A 24 26.50 17.31 -0.67
N MET A 25 26.72 16.03 -0.96
CA MET A 25 25.72 15.00 -0.74
C MET A 25 25.63 14.69 0.76
N VAL A 26 24.41 14.49 1.25
CA VAL A 26 24.14 14.21 2.67
C VAL A 26 23.74 12.75 2.86
N SER A 27 23.00 12.17 1.90
CA SER A 27 22.52 10.78 2.02
C SER A 27 22.17 10.13 0.69
N LEU A 28 22.07 8.79 0.70
CA LEU A 28 21.55 7.94 -0.38
C LEU A 28 20.18 7.38 0.02
N TYR A 29 19.19 7.48 -0.86
CA TYR A 29 17.81 7.04 -0.63
C TYR A 29 17.30 6.14 -1.76
N ILE A 30 16.71 5.01 -1.39
CA ILE A 30 15.93 4.16 -2.29
C ILE A 30 14.55 4.79 -2.47
N TYR A 31 14.36 5.51 -3.57
CA TYR A 31 13.14 6.22 -3.85
C TYR A 31 12.01 5.27 -4.28
N LYS A 32 12.31 4.35 -5.20
CA LYS A 32 11.45 3.24 -5.61
C LYS A 32 12.22 1.93 -5.51
N MET A 33 11.55 0.89 -5.01
CA MET A 33 12.08 -0.47 -5.00
C MET A 33 12.15 -1.05 -6.42
N PRO A 34 13.00 -2.07 -6.66
CA PRO A 34 12.90 -2.89 -7.86
C PRO A 34 11.50 -3.47 -8.05
N ASN A 35 11.13 -3.76 -9.29
CA ASN A 35 9.82 -4.34 -9.61
C ASN A 35 9.67 -5.77 -9.10
N LYS A 36 10.77 -6.52 -8.99
CA LYS A 36 10.83 -7.90 -8.50
C LYS A 36 11.65 -7.96 -7.22
N LEU A 37 11.07 -8.60 -6.20
CA LEU A 37 11.66 -8.73 -4.85
C LEU A 37 11.72 -10.17 -4.36
N VAL A 38 11.06 -11.10 -5.05
CA VAL A 38 11.06 -12.54 -4.74
C VAL A 38 11.60 -13.28 -5.97
N TYR A 39 12.59 -14.14 -5.74
CA TYR A 39 13.41 -14.79 -6.75
C TYR A 39 13.37 -16.30 -6.57
N GLU A 40 13.61 -17.06 -7.62
CA GLU A 40 13.87 -18.49 -7.48
C GLU A 40 15.36 -18.77 -7.21
N ILE A 41 15.65 -19.99 -6.76
CA ILE A 41 17.03 -20.44 -6.54
C ILE A 41 17.80 -20.40 -7.87
N GLY A 42 18.98 -19.77 -7.86
CA GLY A 42 19.84 -19.61 -9.02
C GLY A 42 19.44 -18.47 -9.96
N GLU A 43 18.38 -17.71 -9.66
CA GLU A 43 17.99 -16.56 -10.47
C GLU A 43 18.99 -15.40 -10.33
N GLU A 44 19.19 -14.63 -11.40
CA GLU A 44 19.99 -13.39 -11.37
C GLU A 44 19.18 -12.21 -10.80
N LEU A 45 19.87 -11.25 -10.18
CA LEU A 45 19.27 -10.06 -9.61
C LEU A 45 18.72 -9.12 -10.71
N ASP A 46 17.43 -8.81 -10.66
CA ASP A 46 16.80 -7.82 -11.56
C ASP A 46 16.51 -6.50 -10.82
N LEU A 47 17.27 -5.45 -11.17
CA LEU A 47 17.13 -4.11 -10.58
C LEU A 47 16.19 -3.18 -11.38
N LYS A 48 15.47 -3.68 -12.39
CA LYS A 48 14.51 -2.86 -13.15
C LYS A 48 13.48 -2.22 -12.22
N GLY A 49 13.19 -0.94 -12.47
CA GLY A 49 12.24 -0.15 -11.68
C GLY A 49 12.86 0.56 -10.46
N LEU A 50 14.05 0.14 -10.01
CA LEU A 50 14.79 0.81 -8.93
C LEU A 50 15.05 2.27 -9.29
N GLU A 51 14.72 3.18 -8.37
CA GLU A 51 15.06 4.60 -8.48
C GLU A 51 15.83 5.03 -7.25
N LEU A 52 17.08 5.46 -7.44
CA LEU A 52 17.92 6.01 -6.38
C LEU A 52 17.89 7.54 -6.42
N ARG A 53 17.86 8.16 -5.24
CA ARG A 53 17.99 9.61 -5.08
C ARG A 53 18.99 9.94 -3.98
N ASN A 54 19.62 11.10 -4.07
CA ASN A 54 20.38 11.72 -2.98
C ASN A 54 19.74 13.01 -2.51
N ILE A 55 19.92 13.31 -1.22
CA ILE A 55 19.65 14.62 -0.63
C ILE A 55 20.96 15.39 -0.58
N LYS A 56 20.93 16.64 -1.01
CA LYS A 56 22.05 17.60 -0.87
C LYS A 56 21.88 18.49 0.36
N THR A 57 22.93 19.23 0.72
CA THR A 57 22.91 20.18 1.84
C THR A 57 21.83 21.26 1.73
N ASP A 58 21.39 21.60 0.50
CA ASP A 58 20.27 22.51 0.21
C ASP A 58 18.90 21.80 0.21
N SER A 59 18.82 20.55 0.69
CA SER A 59 17.65 19.68 0.66
C SER A 59 17.16 19.29 -0.74
N ALA A 60 17.91 19.59 -1.81
CA ALA A 60 17.54 19.16 -3.16
C ALA A 60 17.63 17.64 -3.31
N LEU A 61 16.58 17.04 -3.88
CA LEU A 61 16.54 15.63 -4.27
C LEU A 61 17.00 15.46 -5.71
N ILE A 62 18.14 14.80 -5.92
CA ILE A 62 18.66 14.52 -7.26
C ILE A 62 18.52 13.04 -7.57
N ARG A 63 18.12 12.72 -8.81
CA ARG A 63 18.06 11.34 -9.32
C ARG A 63 19.47 10.85 -9.59
N ILE A 64 19.80 9.67 -9.07
CA ILE A 64 21.06 8.98 -9.35
C ILE A 64 20.82 7.95 -10.45
N ASN A 65 21.74 7.89 -11.42
CA ASN A 65 21.77 6.78 -12.36
C ASN A 65 22.23 5.52 -11.61
N SER A 66 21.38 4.49 -11.55
CA SER A 66 21.65 3.23 -10.85
C SER A 66 22.92 2.53 -11.35
N ASN A 67 23.33 2.74 -12.60
CA ASN A 67 24.55 2.15 -13.15
C ASN A 67 25.83 2.71 -12.52
N ASN A 68 25.74 3.86 -11.84
CA ASN A 68 26.86 4.45 -11.10
C ASN A 68 26.90 3.98 -9.63
N ALA A 69 25.90 3.20 -9.19
CA ALA A 69 25.89 2.58 -7.88
C ALA A 69 26.40 1.13 -7.97
N SER A 70 26.96 0.64 -6.88
CA SER A 70 27.33 -0.77 -6.74
C SER A 70 26.33 -1.49 -5.83
N PHE A 71 26.10 -2.77 -6.14
CA PHE A 71 25.14 -3.63 -5.45
C PHE A 71 25.88 -4.89 -4.99
N SER A 72 25.68 -5.27 -3.72
CA SER A 72 26.30 -6.47 -3.14
C SER A 72 25.35 -7.15 -2.15
N GLY A 73 25.66 -8.39 -1.79
CA GLY A 73 24.90 -9.19 -0.81
C GLY A 73 23.88 -10.16 -1.42
N PHE A 74 23.60 -10.07 -2.73
CA PHE A 74 22.70 -11.03 -3.39
C PHE A 74 23.36 -12.41 -3.52
N ASP A 75 22.71 -13.42 -2.93
CA ASP A 75 23.08 -14.83 -3.04
C ASP A 75 21.82 -15.69 -3.24
N SER A 76 21.48 -16.01 -4.49
CA SER A 76 20.32 -16.85 -4.81
C SER A 76 20.57 -18.35 -4.73
N THR A 77 21.69 -18.80 -4.15
CA THR A 77 22.00 -20.25 -4.07
C THR A 77 21.14 -20.99 -3.04
N LYS A 78 20.49 -20.26 -2.12
CA LYS A 78 19.63 -20.82 -1.06
C LYS A 78 18.41 -19.93 -0.82
N SER A 79 17.30 -20.55 -0.42
CA SER A 79 16.10 -19.83 -0.02
C SER A 79 16.31 -19.01 1.25
N GLY A 80 15.63 -17.87 1.35
CA GLY A 80 15.66 -17.03 2.53
C GLY A 80 15.59 -15.53 2.24
N LYS A 81 15.61 -14.74 3.31
CA LYS A 81 15.67 -13.27 3.25
C LYS A 81 17.12 -12.82 3.06
N ILE A 82 17.33 -11.93 2.08
CA ILE A 82 18.66 -11.46 1.67
C ILE A 82 18.69 -9.94 1.71
N GLU A 83 19.70 -9.37 2.36
CA GLU A 83 19.95 -7.92 2.36
C GLU A 83 20.84 -7.53 1.18
N ILE A 84 20.35 -6.61 0.35
CA ILE A 84 21.10 -5.98 -0.73
C ILE A 84 21.65 -4.66 -0.24
N THR A 85 22.97 -4.51 -0.27
CA THR A 85 23.65 -3.25 0.01
C THR A 85 23.86 -2.48 -1.29
N VAL A 86 23.40 -1.23 -1.30
CA VAL A 86 23.61 -0.27 -2.39
C VAL A 86 24.65 0.75 -1.93
N ARG A 87 25.71 0.96 -2.72
CA ARG A 87 26.73 1.99 -2.43
C ARG A 87 26.89 2.96 -3.59
N TYR A 88 26.96 4.25 -3.26
CA TYR A 88 27.25 5.34 -4.19
C TYR A 88 28.20 6.34 -3.53
N GLY A 89 29.46 6.37 -3.99
CA GLY A 89 30.53 7.07 -3.28
C GLY A 89 30.70 6.52 -1.86
N ASN A 90 30.69 7.41 -0.87
CA ASN A 90 30.79 7.05 0.55
C ASN A 90 29.43 6.77 1.21
N PHE A 91 28.33 6.86 0.45
CA PHE A 91 26.97 6.65 0.98
C PHE A 91 26.50 5.23 0.70
N SER A 92 25.76 4.67 1.66
CA SER A 92 25.13 3.35 1.54
C SER A 92 23.67 3.35 1.96
N SER A 93 22.89 2.48 1.34
CA SER A 93 21.51 2.16 1.72
C SER A 93 21.29 0.66 1.50
N SER A 94 20.23 0.09 2.04
CA SER A 94 19.92 -1.34 1.84
C SER A 94 18.43 -1.59 1.68
N PHE A 95 18.12 -2.72 1.05
CA PHE A 95 16.77 -3.26 0.95
C PHE A 95 16.83 -4.79 0.97
N TYR A 96 15.69 -5.43 1.26
CA TYR A 96 15.59 -6.88 1.31
C TYR A 96 14.94 -7.45 0.05
N VAL A 97 15.47 -8.58 -0.40
CA VAL A 97 14.84 -9.49 -1.37
C VAL A 97 14.70 -10.87 -0.73
N TYR A 98 13.96 -11.75 -1.39
CA TYR A 98 13.65 -13.08 -0.88
C TYR A 98 13.91 -14.12 -1.96
N VAL A 99 14.46 -15.26 -1.59
CA VAL A 99 14.63 -16.41 -2.47
C VAL A 99 13.67 -17.50 -2.02
N ALA A 100 12.80 -17.92 -2.93
CA ALA A 100 11.72 -18.84 -2.68
C ALA A 100 12.20 -20.29 -2.53
N ASN A 101 11.59 -21.03 -1.62
CA ASN A 101 11.72 -22.49 -1.51
C ASN A 101 10.58 -23.23 -2.24
N LYS A 102 9.48 -22.53 -2.54
CA LYS A 102 8.31 -23.08 -3.26
C LYS A 102 7.98 -22.21 -4.47
N VAL A 103 7.78 -22.83 -5.63
CA VAL A 103 7.52 -22.12 -6.90
C VAL A 103 6.30 -22.74 -7.59
N ALA A 104 5.34 -21.90 -7.97
CA ALA A 104 4.22 -22.30 -8.83
C ALA A 104 4.29 -21.58 -10.17
N ASN A 105 4.01 -22.33 -11.24
CA ASN A 105 3.97 -21.82 -12.61
C ASN A 105 2.55 -21.56 -13.12
N ASN A 106 1.54 -22.07 -12.42
CA ASN A 106 0.13 -22.00 -12.82
C ASN A 106 -0.81 -22.22 -11.62
N SER A 107 -2.11 -22.12 -11.89
CA SER A 107 -3.17 -22.24 -10.87
C SER A 107 -3.17 -23.59 -10.16
N GLU A 108 -2.88 -24.68 -10.86
CA GLU A 108 -2.92 -26.02 -10.28
C GLU A 108 -1.73 -26.25 -9.33
N GLU A 109 -0.53 -25.86 -9.76
CA GLU A 109 0.65 -25.90 -8.90
C GLU A 109 0.48 -25.00 -7.66
N MET A 110 -0.11 -23.81 -7.82
CA MET A 110 -0.39 -22.93 -6.67
C MET A 110 -1.31 -23.61 -5.66
N LYS A 111 -2.39 -24.28 -6.10
CA LYS A 111 -3.30 -25.02 -5.20
C LYS A 111 -2.54 -26.09 -4.42
N ASN A 112 -1.76 -26.92 -5.12
CA ASN A 112 -1.02 -28.02 -4.50
C ASN A 112 0.03 -27.53 -3.50
N LEU A 113 0.68 -26.38 -3.76
CA LEU A 113 1.61 -25.77 -2.82
C LEU A 113 0.91 -25.27 -1.56
N LEU A 114 -0.27 -24.66 -1.72
CA LEU A 114 -1.05 -24.11 -0.61
C LEU A 114 -1.64 -25.20 0.29
N GLU A 115 -1.89 -26.41 -0.22
CA GLU A 115 -2.32 -27.55 0.62
C GLU A 115 -1.23 -28.01 1.61
N ASN A 116 0.03 -27.70 1.33
CA ASN A 116 1.18 -28.14 2.11
C ASN A 116 2.07 -26.96 2.52
N VAL A 117 1.49 -25.77 2.68
CA VAL A 117 2.22 -24.58 3.12
C VAL A 117 2.48 -24.68 4.63
N GLU A 118 3.71 -24.40 5.02
CA GLU A 118 4.18 -24.50 6.40
C GLU A 118 4.86 -23.19 6.82
N ASP A 119 5.01 -23.00 8.14
CA ASP A 119 5.69 -21.82 8.68
C ASP A 119 7.05 -21.56 8.01
N ASN A 120 7.32 -20.29 7.72
CA ASN A 120 8.55 -19.80 7.06
C ASN A 120 8.67 -20.10 5.56
N ASP A 121 7.64 -20.64 4.91
CA ASP A 121 7.65 -20.82 3.47
C ASP A 121 7.70 -19.47 2.71
N ILE A 122 8.48 -19.47 1.64
CA ILE A 122 8.59 -18.38 0.68
C ILE A 122 8.14 -18.91 -0.69
N LEU A 123 6.95 -18.48 -1.09
CA LEU A 123 6.30 -18.88 -2.33
C LEU A 123 6.60 -17.84 -3.41
N LEU A 124 7.06 -18.30 -4.56
CA LEU A 124 7.12 -17.51 -5.80
C LEU A 124 6.07 -18.02 -6.78
N LEU A 125 5.19 -17.12 -7.20
CA LEU A 125 4.24 -17.32 -8.29
C LEU A 125 4.83 -16.70 -9.56
N LYS A 126 5.15 -17.53 -10.55
CA LYS A 126 5.66 -17.06 -11.85
C LYS A 126 4.67 -16.15 -12.56
N GLU A 127 5.15 -15.37 -13.53
CA GLU A 127 4.30 -14.55 -14.40
C GLU A 127 3.14 -15.37 -14.99
N GLY A 128 1.90 -14.85 -14.86
CA GLY A 128 0.70 -15.58 -15.27
C GLY A 128 -0.57 -15.10 -14.56
N ASP A 129 -1.71 -15.57 -15.06
CA ASP A 129 -3.01 -15.36 -14.46
C ASP A 129 -3.44 -16.64 -13.69
N TYR A 130 -3.67 -16.49 -12.39
CA TYR A 130 -4.04 -17.56 -11.46
C TYR A 130 -5.51 -17.43 -11.09
N LEU A 131 -6.28 -18.50 -11.30
CA LEU A 131 -7.72 -18.54 -11.06
C LEU A 131 -8.02 -19.65 -10.05
N LEU A 132 -8.53 -19.25 -8.88
CA LEU A 132 -8.95 -20.18 -7.84
C LEU A 132 -10.44 -19.99 -7.56
N ASP A 133 -11.18 -21.10 -7.58
CA ASP A 133 -12.63 -21.08 -7.31
C ASP A 133 -12.96 -20.80 -5.84
N ASN A 134 -12.02 -21.16 -4.95
CA ASN A 134 -12.13 -20.99 -3.51
C ASN A 134 -11.14 -19.91 -3.02
N PRO A 135 -11.42 -19.27 -1.88
CA PRO A 135 -10.42 -18.43 -1.22
C PRO A 135 -9.17 -19.22 -0.88
N VAL A 136 -8.07 -18.49 -0.72
CA VAL A 136 -6.84 -19.01 -0.14
C VAL A 136 -6.88 -18.79 1.37
N GLU A 137 -6.93 -19.88 2.12
CA GLU A 137 -6.92 -19.89 3.57
C GLU A 137 -5.47 -20.13 4.03
N ILE A 138 -4.93 -19.23 4.87
CA ILE A 138 -3.58 -19.30 5.42
C ILE A 138 -3.69 -19.34 6.94
N ASP A 139 -3.31 -20.47 7.54
CA ASP A 139 -3.33 -20.72 8.98
C ASP A 139 -1.94 -20.81 9.61
N CYS A 140 -0.88 -20.73 8.80
CA CYS A 140 0.53 -20.68 9.20
C CYS A 140 1.07 -19.24 9.23
N SER A 141 2.22 -19.07 9.90
CA SER A 141 2.89 -17.78 10.11
C SER A 141 4.24 -17.69 9.37
N ASN A 142 4.79 -16.49 9.28
CA ASN A 142 6.07 -16.22 8.62
C ASN A 142 6.08 -16.56 7.11
N ILE A 143 4.94 -16.42 6.44
CA ILE A 143 4.77 -16.76 5.03
C ILE A 143 5.06 -15.55 4.14
N ILE A 144 5.77 -15.78 3.03
CA ILE A 144 5.91 -14.80 1.95
C ILE A 144 5.26 -15.36 0.68
N ILE A 145 4.31 -14.63 0.11
CA ILE A 145 3.71 -14.92 -1.20
C ILE A 145 4.14 -13.81 -2.16
N GLY A 146 5.05 -14.15 -3.06
CA GLY A 146 5.66 -13.25 -4.03
C GLY A 146 5.26 -13.52 -5.47
N GLY A 147 5.22 -12.48 -6.29
CA GLY A 147 5.14 -12.58 -7.74
C GLY A 147 6.39 -12.05 -8.44
N GLU A 148 6.45 -12.21 -9.76
CA GLU A 148 7.54 -11.66 -10.60
C GLU A 148 7.40 -10.14 -10.85
N GLY A 149 6.41 -9.52 -10.23
CA GLY A 149 6.09 -8.11 -10.34
C GLY A 149 4.59 -7.91 -10.47
N LYS A 150 4.08 -6.82 -9.90
CA LYS A 150 2.64 -6.61 -9.78
C LYS A 150 1.87 -6.62 -11.10
N ASP A 151 2.50 -6.23 -12.19
CA ASP A 151 1.84 -6.20 -13.50
C ASP A 151 1.92 -7.56 -14.25
N LYS A 152 2.61 -8.55 -13.67
CA LYS A 152 2.93 -9.85 -14.28
C LYS A 152 2.20 -11.02 -13.65
N THR A 153 2.13 -11.06 -12.32
CA THR A 153 1.50 -12.15 -11.57
C THR A 153 0.13 -11.70 -11.08
N LYS A 154 -0.96 -12.24 -11.65
CA LYS A 154 -2.33 -11.86 -11.32
C LYS A 154 -3.09 -12.99 -10.66
N LEU A 155 -3.87 -12.68 -9.63
CA LEU A 155 -4.57 -13.61 -8.76
C LEU A 155 -6.05 -13.22 -8.72
N ASN A 156 -6.89 -14.08 -9.27
CA ASN A 156 -8.34 -14.02 -9.13
C ASN A 156 -8.79 -14.92 -7.99
N THR A 157 -8.54 -14.44 -6.77
CA THR A 157 -8.95 -15.04 -5.50
C THR A 157 -8.78 -14.01 -4.39
N PHE A 158 -9.28 -14.32 -3.19
CA PHE A 158 -9.02 -13.54 -1.99
C PHE A 158 -8.40 -14.42 -0.91
N PHE A 159 -7.72 -13.76 0.02
CA PHE A 159 -6.97 -14.41 1.09
C PHE A 159 -7.70 -14.24 2.42
N ILE A 160 -7.75 -15.32 3.18
CA ILE A 160 -8.19 -15.38 4.56
C ILE A 160 -7.00 -15.78 5.41
N LEU A 161 -6.69 -14.95 6.37
CA LEU A 161 -5.53 -15.06 7.24
C LEU A 161 -6.02 -15.42 8.65
N GLY A 162 -5.62 -16.58 9.16
CA GLY A 162 -5.99 -17.06 10.49
C GLY A 162 -7.44 -17.54 10.61
N GLY A 163 -8.04 -17.97 9.50
CA GLY A 163 -9.44 -18.38 9.46
C GLY A 163 -9.81 -19.10 8.17
N TYR A 164 -11.08 -19.47 8.07
CA TYR A 164 -11.65 -20.19 6.93
C TYR A 164 -13.02 -19.63 6.55
N LEU A 165 -13.46 -19.88 5.32
CA LEU A 165 -14.77 -19.46 4.85
C LEU A 165 -15.83 -20.52 5.18
N ASN A 166 -16.92 -20.10 5.82
CA ASN A 166 -18.09 -20.93 6.08
C ASN A 166 -19.37 -20.16 5.75
N ASN A 167 -20.18 -20.68 4.82
CA ASN A 167 -21.46 -20.07 4.43
C ASN A 167 -21.38 -18.56 4.08
N SER A 168 -20.30 -18.13 3.41
CA SER A 168 -20.03 -16.73 3.04
C SER A 168 -19.62 -15.80 4.19
N GLU A 169 -19.41 -16.34 5.39
CA GLU A 169 -18.81 -15.64 6.52
C GLU A 169 -17.43 -16.23 6.82
N ILE A 170 -16.51 -15.40 7.27
CA ILE A 170 -15.19 -15.86 7.69
C ILE A 170 -15.25 -16.21 9.17
N ASN A 171 -14.85 -17.44 9.48
CA ASN A 171 -14.63 -17.90 10.84
C ASN A 171 -13.14 -17.84 11.14
N TYR A 172 -12.75 -16.93 12.02
CA TYR A 172 -11.37 -16.82 12.48
C TYR A 172 -11.12 -17.77 13.65
N VAL A 173 -9.93 -18.37 13.66
CA VAL A 173 -9.58 -19.45 14.58
C VAL A 173 -8.33 -19.09 15.39
N ASN A 174 -7.40 -18.38 14.78
CA ASN A 174 -6.11 -18.08 15.37
C ASN A 174 -5.57 -16.77 14.81
N GLY A 175 -4.92 -15.98 15.65
CA GLY A 175 -4.07 -14.89 15.19
C GLY A 175 -2.88 -15.48 14.43
N ILE A 176 -2.47 -14.81 13.36
CA ILE A 176 -1.30 -15.19 12.58
C ILE A 176 -0.30 -14.06 12.51
N GLU A 177 0.96 -14.38 12.22
CA GLU A 177 2.04 -13.41 12.25
C GLU A 177 2.89 -13.44 10.97
N ASN A 178 3.45 -12.27 10.65
CA ASN A 178 4.52 -12.09 9.66
C ASN A 178 4.17 -12.61 8.25
N ILE A 179 2.98 -12.28 7.76
CA ILE A 179 2.57 -12.61 6.39
C ILE A 179 2.96 -11.50 5.43
N SER A 180 3.51 -11.86 4.27
CA SER A 180 3.91 -10.90 3.24
C SER A 180 3.28 -11.20 1.89
N PHE A 181 2.71 -10.18 1.25
CA PHE A 181 2.29 -10.19 -0.15
C PHE A 181 3.17 -9.22 -0.94
N ILE A 182 3.86 -9.71 -1.97
CA ILE A 182 4.89 -8.92 -2.66
C ILE A 182 4.75 -9.04 -4.17
N GLY A 183 4.54 -7.91 -4.85
CA GLY A 183 4.62 -7.89 -6.32
C GLY A 183 3.48 -8.67 -7.02
N LEU A 184 2.26 -8.58 -6.49
CA LEU A 184 1.10 -9.32 -7.00
C LEU A 184 0.01 -8.36 -7.50
N THR A 185 -0.76 -8.75 -8.52
CA THR A 185 -2.09 -8.19 -8.77
C THR A 185 -3.13 -9.09 -8.14
N LEU A 186 -3.88 -8.57 -7.18
CA LEU A 186 -5.12 -9.16 -6.70
C LEU A 186 -6.24 -8.53 -7.51
N ASN A 187 -6.89 -9.31 -8.36
CA ASN A 187 -7.97 -8.84 -9.23
C ASN A 187 -9.14 -9.81 -9.25
N THR A 188 -10.26 -9.37 -8.72
CA THR A 188 -11.55 -10.03 -9.00
C THR A 188 -12.32 -9.22 -10.02
N LYS A 189 -13.40 -9.82 -10.52
CA LYS A 189 -14.31 -9.20 -11.48
C LYS A 189 -15.68 -9.02 -10.86
N ASN A 190 -16.32 -7.92 -11.26
CA ASN A 190 -17.70 -7.63 -10.95
C ASN A 190 -18.45 -7.43 -12.25
N SER A 191 -19.67 -7.95 -12.32
CA SER A 191 -20.60 -7.67 -13.39
C SER A 191 -21.67 -6.69 -12.93
N VAL A 192 -22.38 -6.10 -13.89
CA VAL A 192 -23.53 -5.22 -13.60
C VAL A 192 -24.74 -5.73 -14.36
N LYS A 193 -25.77 -6.13 -13.63
CA LYS A 193 -27.04 -6.60 -14.19
C LYS A 193 -28.19 -5.80 -13.60
N ASN A 194 -29.00 -5.16 -14.45
CA ASN A 194 -30.11 -4.32 -14.01
C ASN A 194 -29.71 -3.21 -13.00
N ASN A 195 -28.52 -2.62 -13.17
CA ASN A 195 -27.88 -1.69 -12.22
C ASN A 195 -27.49 -2.32 -10.88
N ILE A 196 -27.47 -3.65 -10.73
CA ILE A 196 -26.98 -4.34 -9.54
C ILE A 196 -25.56 -4.85 -9.84
N ILE A 197 -24.64 -4.60 -8.93
CA ILE A 197 -23.26 -5.12 -8.95
C ILE A 197 -23.31 -6.54 -8.39
N GLU A 198 -22.87 -7.50 -9.19
CA GLU A 198 -22.74 -8.90 -8.81
C GLU A 198 -21.25 -9.28 -8.85
N PHE A 199 -20.74 -9.85 -7.76
CA PHE A 199 -19.38 -10.39 -7.73
C PHE A 199 -19.35 -11.66 -8.60
N GLU A 200 -18.38 -11.77 -9.51
CA GLU A 200 -18.23 -12.98 -10.31
C GLU A 200 -17.78 -14.16 -9.44
N ASN A 201 -16.96 -13.90 -8.42
CA ASN A 201 -16.64 -14.89 -7.40
C ASN A 201 -17.78 -14.94 -6.37
N LYS A 202 -18.50 -16.07 -6.34
CA LYS A 202 -19.66 -16.31 -5.47
C LYS A 202 -19.36 -16.22 -3.97
N ASN A 203 -18.09 -16.38 -3.58
CA ASN A 203 -17.67 -16.35 -2.18
C ASN A 203 -17.38 -14.91 -1.70
N ILE A 204 -17.20 -13.96 -2.62
CA ILE A 204 -16.93 -12.57 -2.30
C ILE A 204 -18.26 -11.83 -2.05
N ASN A 205 -18.26 -10.99 -1.03
CA ASN A 205 -19.33 -10.05 -0.76
C ASN A 205 -18.78 -8.69 -0.30
N TYR A 206 -19.68 -7.76 0.01
CA TYR A 206 -19.34 -6.39 0.39
C TYR A 206 -18.61 -6.26 1.73
N LYS A 207 -18.62 -7.31 2.56
CA LYS A 207 -17.90 -7.37 3.84
C LYS A 207 -16.47 -7.90 3.69
N LEU A 208 -16.10 -8.43 2.51
CA LEU A 208 -14.83 -9.10 2.29
C LEU A 208 -13.90 -8.28 1.39
N GLY A 209 -12.62 -8.26 1.73
CA GLY A 209 -11.56 -7.67 0.93
C GLY A 209 -10.79 -8.70 0.11
N ALA A 210 -9.75 -8.24 -0.59
CA ALA A 210 -8.79 -9.14 -1.22
C ALA A 210 -7.92 -9.86 -0.17
N ILE A 211 -7.64 -9.21 0.95
CA ILE A 211 -6.95 -9.79 2.11
C ILE A 211 -7.83 -9.54 3.35
N ASN A 212 -8.12 -10.61 4.10
CA ASN A 212 -9.03 -10.61 5.23
C ASN A 212 -8.34 -11.25 6.45
N PHE A 213 -8.43 -10.61 7.61
CA PHE A 213 -7.91 -11.14 8.89
C PHE A 213 -8.76 -10.65 10.07
N ASP A 214 -8.71 -11.32 11.22
CA ASP A 214 -9.21 -10.76 12.48
C ASP A 214 -8.09 -10.03 13.20
N ASP A 215 -7.15 -10.78 13.77
CA ASP A 215 -5.97 -10.28 14.47
C ASP A 215 -4.69 -10.68 13.74
N ILE A 216 -3.83 -9.70 13.44
CA ILE A 216 -2.56 -9.95 12.76
C ILE A 216 -1.41 -9.09 13.29
N THR A 217 -0.23 -9.68 13.40
CA THR A 217 1.02 -8.93 13.62
C THR A 217 1.95 -9.09 12.43
N GLY A 218 2.50 -8.00 11.90
CA GLY A 218 3.53 -8.08 10.86
C GLY A 218 3.02 -8.38 9.45
N LEU A 219 1.80 -7.96 9.09
CA LEU A 219 1.35 -8.04 7.69
C LEU A 219 2.06 -7.00 6.81
N ASN A 220 2.78 -7.50 5.81
CA ASN A 220 3.49 -6.72 4.81
C ASN A 220 2.76 -6.84 3.46
N VAL A 221 2.38 -5.72 2.86
CA VAL A 221 1.82 -5.70 1.51
C VAL A 221 2.61 -4.69 0.70
N ILE A 222 3.41 -5.20 -0.23
CA ILE A 222 4.47 -4.44 -0.88
C ILE A 222 4.32 -4.53 -2.39
N SER A 223 4.18 -3.37 -3.02
CA SER A 223 4.14 -3.27 -4.48
C SER A 223 3.07 -4.18 -5.09
N CYS A 224 1.84 -4.17 -4.58
CA CYS A 224 0.71 -4.95 -5.13
C CYS A 224 -0.32 -4.06 -5.83
N ASN A 225 -1.13 -4.63 -6.73
CA ASN A 225 -2.32 -4.00 -7.30
C ASN A 225 -3.58 -4.67 -6.72
N PHE A 226 -4.62 -3.87 -6.44
CA PHE A 226 -5.92 -4.34 -5.95
C PHE A 226 -7.03 -3.75 -6.81
N THR A 227 -7.90 -4.59 -7.38
CA THR A 227 -9.05 -4.15 -8.18
C THR A 227 -10.23 -5.11 -8.12
N GLY A 228 -11.44 -4.57 -8.22
CA GLY A 228 -12.68 -5.35 -8.29
C GLY A 228 -13.22 -5.83 -6.96
N TYR A 229 -12.48 -5.68 -5.85
CA TYR A 229 -12.98 -6.08 -4.53
C TYR A 229 -13.87 -5.01 -3.90
N SER A 230 -14.62 -5.40 -2.86
CA SER A 230 -15.28 -4.41 -2.02
C SER A 230 -14.25 -3.60 -1.22
N HIS A 231 -13.27 -4.31 -0.63
CA HIS A 231 -12.14 -3.74 0.08
C HIS A 231 -10.80 -4.27 -0.47
N GLY A 232 -9.73 -3.48 -0.36
CA GLY A 232 -8.39 -4.00 -0.65
C GLY A 232 -7.94 -4.93 0.48
N ILE A 233 -7.81 -4.36 1.67
CA ILE A 233 -7.44 -5.04 2.91
C ILE A 233 -8.50 -4.73 3.96
N ILE A 234 -8.99 -5.76 4.63
CA ILE A 234 -9.93 -5.63 5.75
C ILE A 234 -9.49 -6.50 6.92
N GLY A 235 -9.51 -5.93 8.12
CA GLY A 235 -9.36 -6.71 9.33
C GLY A 235 -9.80 -6.00 10.59
N ASN A 236 -9.61 -6.66 11.74
CA ASN A 236 -10.12 -6.19 13.01
C ASN A 236 -9.03 -5.51 13.84
N THR A 237 -8.00 -6.24 14.26
CA THR A 237 -6.85 -5.74 15.02
C THR A 237 -5.57 -5.98 14.25
N ALA A 238 -4.67 -5.00 14.24
CA ALA A 238 -3.39 -5.15 13.57
C ALA A 238 -2.23 -4.46 14.28
N SER A 239 -1.07 -5.08 14.31
CA SER A 239 0.17 -4.44 14.75
C SER A 239 1.30 -4.69 13.74
N ASN A 240 2.27 -3.78 13.69
CA ASN A 240 3.43 -3.90 12.79
C ASN A 240 3.05 -4.04 11.31
N LEU A 241 1.95 -3.41 10.85
CA LEU A 241 1.58 -3.42 9.44
C LEU A 241 2.58 -2.61 8.62
N ASN A 242 2.89 -3.09 7.42
CA ASN A 242 3.66 -2.34 6.43
C ASN A 242 2.99 -2.44 5.06
N ILE A 243 2.17 -1.44 4.73
CA ILE A 243 1.43 -1.38 3.48
C ILE A 243 2.08 -0.31 2.61
N THR A 244 2.94 -0.73 1.67
CA THR A 244 3.74 0.22 0.87
C THR A 244 3.74 0.00 -0.64
N SER A 245 3.74 1.11 -1.37
CA SER A 245 3.90 1.13 -2.84
C SER A 245 2.81 0.38 -3.61
N ASN A 246 1.63 0.21 -3.01
CA ASN A 246 0.49 -0.50 -3.60
C ASN A 246 -0.41 0.43 -4.42
N ASN A 247 -1.16 -0.17 -5.35
CA ASN A 247 -2.22 0.50 -6.10
C ASN A 247 -3.57 -0.09 -5.72
N PHE A 248 -4.40 0.67 -5.01
CA PHE A 248 -5.79 0.34 -4.74
C PHE A 248 -6.69 1.10 -5.70
N LYS A 249 -7.34 0.39 -6.63
CA LYS A 249 -8.09 1.01 -7.71
C LYS A 249 -9.41 0.29 -7.97
N ASN A 250 -10.47 1.04 -8.28
CA ASN A 250 -11.78 0.47 -8.66
C ASN A 250 -12.33 -0.49 -7.58
N LEU A 251 -12.21 -0.10 -6.32
CA LEU A 251 -12.79 -0.83 -5.19
C LEU A 251 -14.17 -0.26 -4.86
N LEU A 252 -15.08 -1.08 -4.37
CA LEU A 252 -16.47 -0.63 -4.15
C LEU A 252 -16.64 0.22 -2.89
N ILE A 253 -15.85 -0.03 -1.84
CA ILE A 253 -16.03 0.60 -0.51
C ILE A 253 -14.76 1.28 -0.01
N GLY A 254 -13.63 0.57 0.07
CA GLY A 254 -12.40 1.18 0.55
C GLY A 254 -11.10 0.41 0.37
N ALA A 255 -9.96 1.09 0.48
CA ALA A 255 -8.67 0.44 0.26
C ALA A 255 -8.20 -0.37 1.46
N ILE A 256 -8.18 0.25 2.65
CA ILE A 256 -7.67 -0.36 3.88
C ILE A 256 -8.68 -0.07 4.99
N LYS A 257 -9.13 -1.11 5.69
CA LYS A 257 -10.05 -1.00 6.82
C LYS A 257 -9.56 -1.83 8.00
N ILE A 258 -9.27 -1.17 9.13
CA ILE A 258 -8.99 -1.82 10.42
C ILE A 258 -10.06 -1.37 11.42
N ASN A 259 -10.86 -2.32 11.92
CA ASN A 259 -12.10 -2.02 12.64
C ASN A 259 -11.92 -1.70 14.12
N ASN A 260 -10.96 -2.31 14.81
CA ASN A 260 -10.81 -2.25 16.26
C ASN A 260 -9.56 -1.48 16.72
N SER A 261 -8.36 -1.98 16.41
CA SER A 261 -7.11 -1.34 16.85
C SER A 261 -5.98 -1.49 15.81
N ILE A 262 -5.16 -0.46 15.65
CA ILE A 262 -3.91 -0.50 14.89
C ILE A 262 -2.76 0.13 15.68
N SER A 263 -1.60 -0.54 15.73
CA SER A 263 -0.40 -0.03 16.41
C SER A 263 0.89 -0.27 15.61
N ASN A 264 1.95 0.51 15.87
CA ASN A 264 3.30 0.35 15.31
C ASN A 264 3.36 0.11 13.79
N SER A 265 2.48 0.77 13.03
CA SER A 265 2.21 0.43 11.64
C SER A 265 2.64 1.54 10.68
N SER A 266 2.90 1.19 9.42
CA SER A 266 3.16 2.15 8.35
C SER A 266 2.31 1.88 7.11
N ILE A 267 1.71 2.95 6.59
CA ILE A 267 0.98 2.94 5.33
C ILE A 267 1.60 4.02 4.44
N SER A 268 2.36 3.64 3.43
CA SER A 268 3.17 4.60 2.69
C SER A 268 3.23 4.42 1.18
N LYS A 269 3.41 5.51 0.44
CA LYS A 269 3.64 5.47 -1.02
C LYS A 269 2.53 4.74 -1.82
N ASN A 270 1.32 4.57 -1.26
CA ASN A 270 0.23 3.90 -1.94
C ASN A 270 -0.52 4.89 -2.85
N ILE A 271 -1.07 4.38 -3.95
CA ILE A 271 -1.99 5.09 -4.83
C ILE A 271 -3.38 4.51 -4.57
N ILE A 272 -4.29 5.34 -4.07
CA ILE A 272 -5.68 4.98 -3.80
C ILE A 272 -6.56 5.85 -4.70
N THR A 273 -7.28 5.23 -5.64
CA THR A 273 -8.08 5.97 -6.61
C THR A 273 -9.32 5.20 -7.06
N ASN A 274 -10.33 5.91 -7.56
CA ASN A 274 -11.59 5.33 -8.04
C ASN A 274 -12.26 4.41 -7.01
N ILE A 275 -12.45 4.90 -5.79
CA ILE A 275 -13.12 4.14 -4.73
C ILE A 275 -14.60 4.51 -4.72
N GLY A 276 -15.48 3.52 -4.79
CA GLY A 276 -16.94 3.72 -4.80
C GLY A 276 -17.43 4.54 -5.99
N GLU A 277 -16.72 4.52 -7.13
CA GLU A 277 -17.08 5.28 -8.33
C GLU A 277 -18.45 4.79 -8.85
N SER A 278 -19.50 5.58 -8.65
CA SER A 278 -20.89 5.25 -9.03
C SER A 278 -21.59 4.13 -8.23
N VAL A 279 -21.11 3.83 -7.01
CA VAL A 279 -21.75 2.84 -6.13
C VAL A 279 -22.71 3.54 -5.16
N LEU A 280 -24.00 3.22 -5.26
CA LEU A 280 -25.00 3.55 -4.25
C LEU A 280 -25.31 2.29 -3.45
N PHE A 281 -24.69 2.14 -2.29
CA PHE A 281 -25.04 1.03 -1.42
C PHE A 281 -25.94 1.49 -0.29
N ILE A 282 -27.01 0.72 -0.09
CA ILE A 282 -28.00 0.92 0.94
C ILE A 282 -28.24 -0.45 1.60
N GLU A 283 -27.59 -0.72 2.73
CA GLU A 283 -27.94 -1.87 3.58
C GLU A 283 -28.96 -1.40 4.61
N ASN A 284 -30.09 -2.09 4.72
CA ASN A 284 -31.18 -1.72 5.63
C ASN A 284 -31.62 -0.25 5.48
N ASN A 285 -31.69 0.27 4.26
CA ASN A 285 -31.99 1.69 3.99
C ASN A 285 -30.91 2.69 4.48
N LYS A 286 -29.68 2.25 4.80
CA LYS A 286 -28.57 3.12 5.22
C LYS A 286 -27.38 3.07 4.25
N GLN A 287 -26.87 4.26 3.92
CA GLN A 287 -25.68 4.40 3.09
C GLN A 287 -24.42 3.93 3.83
N LEU A 288 -23.63 3.06 3.19
CA LEU A 288 -22.30 2.71 3.71
C LEU A 288 -21.32 3.87 3.56
N ASN A 289 -20.37 3.95 4.50
CA ASN A 289 -19.26 4.88 4.41
C ASN A 289 -18.28 4.41 3.33
N ILE A 290 -18.01 5.27 2.36
CA ILE A 290 -17.01 5.04 1.32
C ILE A 290 -15.73 5.78 1.73
N PHE A 291 -14.59 5.11 1.72
CA PHE A 291 -13.37 5.67 2.26
C PHE A 291 -12.11 5.24 1.50
N GLY A 292 -11.07 6.06 1.51
CA GLY A 292 -9.74 5.58 1.10
C GLY A 292 -9.17 4.65 2.17
N ILE A 293 -8.93 5.19 3.36
CA ILE A 293 -8.37 4.46 4.51
C ILE A 293 -9.30 4.65 5.73
N TYR A 294 -9.59 3.57 6.45
CA TYR A 294 -10.33 3.57 7.70
C TYR A 294 -9.52 2.84 8.77
N LEU A 295 -9.19 3.52 9.87
CA LEU A 295 -8.41 2.95 10.96
C LEU A 295 -9.05 3.27 12.30
N SER A 296 -9.20 2.26 13.15
CA SER A 296 -9.61 2.41 14.55
C SER A 296 -8.45 2.22 15.54
N PHE A 297 -8.54 2.83 16.72
CA PHE A 297 -7.51 2.80 17.77
C PHE A 297 -8.09 2.50 19.15
N ASN A 298 -7.39 1.69 19.95
CA ASN A 298 -7.70 1.47 21.37
C ASN A 298 -6.74 2.23 22.30
N LYS A 299 -7.20 2.55 23.52
CA LYS A 299 -6.61 3.44 24.53
C LYS A 299 -5.23 3.03 25.06
N GLU A 300 -4.82 1.77 24.91
CA GLU A 300 -3.60 1.23 25.55
C GLU A 300 -2.39 1.09 24.60
N GLU A 301 -2.56 1.26 23.28
CA GLU A 301 -1.55 0.80 22.29
C GLU A 301 -1.00 1.88 21.34
N ASN A 302 -1.34 3.15 21.54
CA ASN A 302 -0.94 4.20 20.59
C ASN A 302 0.51 4.66 20.76
N SER A 303 1.42 3.93 20.12
CA SER A 303 2.70 4.45 19.63
C SER A 303 2.98 3.93 18.22
N GLY A 304 3.46 4.80 17.32
CA GLY A 304 4.13 4.40 16.08
C GLY A 304 3.31 4.25 14.79
N LEU A 305 2.17 4.92 14.58
CA LEU A 305 1.48 4.90 13.27
C LEU A 305 2.04 5.97 12.32
N ASN A 306 2.55 5.54 11.16
CA ASN A 306 3.12 6.40 10.13
C ASN A 306 2.39 6.27 8.78
N ILE A 307 1.57 7.25 8.43
CA ILE A 307 0.90 7.33 7.12
C ILE A 307 1.60 8.40 6.27
N TYR A 308 2.37 8.03 5.25
CA TYR A 308 3.15 9.01 4.50
C TYR A 308 3.25 8.78 2.98
N LYS A 309 3.32 9.87 2.20
CA LYS A 309 3.53 9.81 0.73
C LYS A 309 2.45 9.04 -0.05
N ASN A 310 1.26 8.84 0.52
CA ASN A 310 0.14 8.26 -0.20
C ASN A 310 -0.49 9.31 -1.13
N SER A 311 -1.01 8.86 -2.27
CA SER A 311 -1.84 9.66 -3.17
C SER A 311 -3.26 9.11 -3.14
N ILE A 312 -4.20 9.92 -2.63
CA ILE A 312 -5.61 9.52 -2.51
C ILE A 312 -6.45 10.47 -3.36
N SER A 313 -7.19 9.92 -4.30
CA SER A 313 -8.00 10.69 -5.24
C SER A 313 -9.29 9.95 -5.59
N LYS A 314 -10.30 10.66 -6.09
CA LYS A 314 -11.50 10.03 -6.68
C LYS A 314 -12.18 9.00 -5.75
N VAL A 315 -12.38 9.38 -4.49
CA VAL A 315 -13.14 8.60 -3.50
C VAL A 315 -14.58 9.10 -3.48
N ALA A 316 -15.53 8.17 -3.58
CA ALA A 316 -16.97 8.42 -3.62
C ALA A 316 -17.39 9.39 -4.73
N LEU A 317 -16.82 9.26 -5.92
CA LEU A 317 -17.23 10.08 -7.06
C LEU A 317 -18.68 9.77 -7.47
N ASN A 318 -19.48 10.84 -7.52
CA ASN A 318 -20.84 10.79 -7.99
C ASN A 318 -20.89 10.88 -9.52
N ASN A 319 -21.21 9.76 -10.17
CA ASN A 319 -21.56 9.74 -11.58
C ASN A 319 -23.08 9.66 -11.72
N LEU A 320 -23.64 10.30 -12.74
CA LEU A 320 -25.10 10.36 -13.00
C LEU A 320 -25.77 8.97 -13.15
N ASN A 321 -25.00 7.88 -13.31
CA ASN A 321 -25.47 6.52 -13.48
C ASN A 321 -25.09 5.63 -12.29
N TYR A 322 -25.93 5.61 -11.25
CA TYR A 322 -25.70 4.81 -10.05
C TYR A 322 -25.92 3.31 -10.27
N LYS A 323 -25.09 2.51 -9.59
CA LYS A 323 -25.20 1.06 -9.47
C LYS A 323 -25.38 0.69 -8.00
N TYR A 324 -26.22 -0.30 -7.75
CA TYR A 324 -26.55 -0.82 -6.43
C TYR A 324 -25.72 -2.05 -6.13
N LEU A 325 -25.25 -2.21 -4.91
CA LEU A 325 -24.61 -3.45 -4.47
C LEU A 325 -25.65 -4.27 -3.67
N ASN A 326 -25.77 -5.57 -3.96
CA ASN A 326 -26.83 -6.50 -3.49
C ASN A 326 -28.24 -6.28 -4.09
N GLU A 327 -28.97 -5.24 -3.69
CA GLU A 327 -30.37 -5.06 -4.09
C GLU A 327 -30.75 -3.59 -4.32
N LYS A 328 -31.84 -3.39 -5.08
CA LYS A 328 -32.42 -2.05 -5.25
C LYS A 328 -33.26 -1.70 -4.01
N PRO A 329 -33.15 -0.46 -3.50
CA PRO A 329 -33.98 -0.02 -2.39
C PRO A 329 -35.47 -0.04 -2.79
N LYS A 330 -36.34 -0.41 -1.86
CA LYS A 330 -37.80 -0.52 -2.08
C LYS A 330 -38.56 0.83 -2.04
N GLY A 331 -37.87 1.98 -2.10
CA GLY A 331 -38.48 3.32 -1.95
C GLY A 331 -37.87 4.40 -2.87
N ASN A 332 -38.61 5.51 -3.06
CA ASN A 332 -38.17 6.67 -3.83
C ASN A 332 -37.13 7.48 -3.05
N PHE A 333 -35.86 7.31 -3.39
CA PHE A 333 -34.78 8.16 -2.89
C PHE A 333 -34.56 9.36 -3.80
N SER A 334 -35.58 10.21 -3.95
CA SER A 334 -35.45 11.46 -4.71
C SER A 334 -34.68 12.56 -3.96
N ASN A 335 -34.43 12.39 -2.65
CA ASN A 335 -33.77 13.38 -1.77
C ASN A 335 -32.78 12.72 -0.79
N LEU A 336 -31.88 11.83 -1.24
CA LEU A 336 -30.70 11.53 -0.42
C LEU A 336 -29.86 12.81 -0.36
N ASN A 337 -29.71 13.39 0.84
CA ASN A 337 -28.72 14.44 1.06
C ASN A 337 -27.32 13.81 0.91
N TYR A 338 -26.90 13.72 -0.35
CA TYR A 338 -25.77 12.97 -0.89
C TYR A 338 -24.40 13.54 -0.52
N MET A 339 -24.10 13.91 0.73
CA MET A 339 -22.84 14.64 0.99
C MET A 339 -22.15 14.47 2.35
N TYR A 340 -22.43 13.42 3.14
CA TYR A 340 -21.81 13.32 4.49
C TYR A 340 -20.97 12.08 4.81
N ASN A 341 -21.02 11.00 4.03
CA ASN A 341 -20.38 9.72 4.40
C ASN A 341 -19.23 9.28 3.47
N SER A 342 -18.43 10.23 3.00
CA SER A 342 -17.24 9.96 2.18
C SER A 342 -16.01 10.65 2.73
N SER A 343 -14.88 9.96 2.82
CA SER A 343 -13.63 10.55 3.30
C SER A 343 -12.41 9.89 2.68
N ALA A 344 -11.38 10.68 2.35
CA ALA A 344 -10.12 10.08 1.93
C ALA A 344 -9.53 9.24 3.08
N ILE A 345 -9.64 9.73 4.33
CA ILE A 345 -9.19 9.03 5.53
C ILE A 345 -10.18 9.20 6.67
N ILE A 346 -10.44 8.11 7.39
CA ILE A 346 -11.21 8.07 8.63
C ILE A 346 -10.31 7.47 9.73
N ILE A 347 -10.11 8.22 10.80
CA ILE A 347 -9.39 7.79 12.01
C ILE A 347 -10.38 7.83 13.16
N ARG A 348 -10.61 6.68 13.80
CA ARG A 348 -11.58 6.56 14.89
C ARG A 348 -11.01 5.98 16.16
N SER A 349 -11.46 6.47 17.30
CA SER A 349 -11.27 5.74 18.54
C SER A 349 -12.31 4.64 18.67
N SER A 350 -11.88 3.45 19.11
CA SER A 350 -12.78 2.42 19.60
C SER A 350 -13.33 2.74 21.00
N ASP A 351 -12.72 3.70 21.72
CA ASP A 351 -13.32 4.32 22.91
C ASP A 351 -14.39 5.33 22.49
N LYS A 352 -15.61 5.11 22.99
CA LYS A 352 -16.80 5.93 22.74
C LYS A 352 -16.60 7.42 23.06
N ASN A 353 -15.76 7.74 24.05
CA ASN A 353 -15.67 9.08 24.63
C ASN A 353 -14.30 9.75 24.49
N ASN A 354 -13.28 9.05 23.97
CA ASN A 354 -11.93 9.59 23.95
C ASN A 354 -11.20 9.30 22.65
N LEU A 355 -10.83 10.35 21.92
CA LEU A 355 -9.97 10.27 20.74
C LEU A 355 -8.51 10.52 21.15
N GLN A 356 -7.75 9.46 21.44
CA GLN A 356 -6.31 9.55 21.61
C GLN A 356 -5.61 9.48 20.24
N THR A 357 -5.00 10.59 19.81
CA THR A 357 -4.22 10.64 18.55
C THR A 357 -2.72 10.84 18.76
N GLN A 358 -2.23 10.71 19.99
CA GLN A 358 -0.78 10.77 20.26
C GLN A 358 -0.06 9.65 19.49
N GLY A 359 1.07 9.97 18.86
CA GLY A 359 1.87 9.01 18.11
C GLY A 359 1.38 8.70 16.68
N ILE A 360 0.34 9.39 16.20
CA ILE A 360 -0.12 9.31 14.80
C ILE A 360 0.57 10.39 13.97
N SER A 361 1.37 9.97 13.00
CA SER A 361 2.06 10.87 12.06
C SER A 361 1.49 10.71 10.65
N ILE A 362 1.04 11.80 10.04
CA ILE A 362 0.36 11.78 8.75
C ILE A 362 0.93 12.83 7.79
N PHE A 363 1.42 12.39 6.64
CA PHE A 363 2.05 13.22 5.60
C PHE A 363 1.53 12.84 4.21
N PHE A 364 1.07 13.78 3.40
CA PHE A 364 0.58 13.48 2.04
C PHE A 364 1.33 14.24 0.96
N ASN A 365 1.52 13.59 -0.19
CA ASN A 365 2.02 14.24 -1.40
C ASN A 365 0.89 14.99 -2.12
N SER A 366 -0.32 14.41 -2.10
CA SER A 366 -1.53 15.05 -2.63
C SER A 366 -2.79 14.33 -2.10
N ILE A 367 -3.77 15.12 -1.66
CA ILE A 367 -5.15 14.68 -1.50
C ILE A 367 -5.93 15.36 -2.63
N GLY A 368 -6.58 14.59 -3.50
CA GLY A 368 -7.39 15.14 -4.58
C GLY A 368 -8.60 15.93 -4.06
N SER A 369 -9.41 16.50 -4.96
CA SER A 369 -10.64 17.23 -4.63
C SER A 369 -11.74 16.30 -4.09
N SER A 370 -11.63 15.84 -2.85
CA SER A 370 -12.74 15.26 -2.08
C SER A 370 -13.28 16.31 -1.10
N LEU A 371 -14.61 16.38 -0.94
CA LEU A 371 -15.27 17.44 -0.18
C LEU A 371 -15.14 17.32 1.36
N ASN A 372 -14.57 16.23 1.89
CA ASN A 372 -14.19 16.04 3.30
C ASN A 372 -12.92 15.18 3.39
N ASN A 373 -11.76 15.80 3.56
CA ASN A 373 -10.49 15.12 3.29
C ASN A 373 -10.03 14.15 4.40
N ILE A 374 -10.22 14.48 5.67
CA ILE A 374 -9.85 13.60 6.78
C ILE A 374 -10.89 13.76 7.89
N LEU A 375 -11.49 12.66 8.34
CA LEU A 375 -12.39 12.62 9.48
C LEU A 375 -11.70 12.00 10.70
N TYR A 376 -11.92 12.63 11.84
CA TYR A 376 -11.49 12.17 13.15
C TYR A 376 -12.71 12.11 14.07
N GLY A 377 -12.90 11.00 14.78
CA GLY A 377 -14.06 10.85 15.67
C GLY A 377 -14.00 9.65 16.61
N THR A 378 -14.95 9.55 17.53
CA THR A 378 -15.17 8.35 18.35
C THR A 378 -16.27 7.48 17.74
N THR A 379 -16.57 6.33 18.32
CA THR A 379 -17.74 5.53 17.90
C THR A 379 -19.08 6.23 18.15
N GLU A 380 -19.13 7.31 18.95
CA GLU A 380 -20.36 8.04 19.29
C GLU A 380 -20.43 9.47 18.71
N SER A 381 -19.32 10.03 18.21
CA SER A 381 -19.35 11.37 17.58
C SER A 381 -18.30 11.57 16.49
N ASP A 382 -18.71 12.19 15.38
CA ASP A 382 -17.85 12.52 14.23
C ASP A 382 -17.19 13.91 14.34
N ARG A 383 -17.06 14.49 15.56
CA ARG A 383 -16.53 15.84 15.75
C ARG A 383 -15.08 15.88 16.26
N ILE A 384 -14.33 16.77 15.60
CA ILE A 384 -12.88 17.01 15.51
C ILE A 384 -12.16 17.21 16.86
N ASN A 385 -10.90 16.74 16.95
CA ASN A 385 -9.88 17.38 17.80
C ASN A 385 -8.60 17.63 16.98
N SER A 386 -8.35 18.90 16.64
CA SER A 386 -7.26 19.39 15.79
C SER A 386 -5.93 19.58 16.53
N ASN A 387 -5.85 19.26 17.82
CA ASN A 387 -4.70 19.63 18.65
C ASN A 387 -3.54 18.63 18.64
N SER A 388 -3.66 17.52 17.91
CA SER A 388 -2.67 16.42 17.95
C SER A 388 -2.35 15.79 16.60
N VAL A 389 -2.82 16.37 15.49
CA VAL A 389 -2.44 15.98 14.13
C VAL A 389 -1.43 16.98 13.61
N MET A 390 -0.15 16.60 13.60
CA MET A 390 0.91 17.44 13.04
C MET A 390 0.86 17.35 11.51
N TYR A 391 0.23 18.34 10.88
CA TYR A 391 0.33 18.54 9.43
C TYR A 391 1.68 19.18 9.13
N MET A 392 2.62 18.42 8.58
CA MET A 392 3.80 19.00 7.95
C MET A 392 3.71 18.71 6.46
N ALA A 393 3.44 19.76 5.68
CA ALA A 393 3.71 19.74 4.25
C ALA A 393 5.23 19.74 4.08
N LEU A 394 5.76 18.81 3.28
CA LEU A 394 7.13 18.86 2.75
C LEU A 394 7.05 19.13 1.26
#